data_AF-F7XQK7-F1
#
_entry.id   AF-F7XQK7-F1
#
_cell.length_a   1.000
_cell.length_b   1.000
_cell.length_c   1.000
_cell.angle_alpha   90.00
_cell.angle_beta   90.00
_cell.angle_gamma   90.00
#
_symmetry.space_group_name_H-M   'P 1'
#
loop_
_entity.id
_entity.type
_entity.pdbx_description
1 polymer ?
#
loop_
_entity_poly.entity_id
_entity_poly.type
_entity_poly.pdbx_seq_one_letter_code
_entity_poly.pdbx_strand_id
1 'polypeptide(L)'
;MEFDDLIQKYDSAIKKYRYIYIFMDFLIISVVLYIIFYIFNINQLFAFISFLEIYAGRTYYLYDIAISFDTVASIIAVAIISLILVSVLHFRKNYLNSMDLLESRYSILKDRLKTAYDNREKTNIVVSDLIKGVSEDISGFKKSESNAASNKKEAIKPSDLLNKKRIKVTVLTLLALTSVLVYITATDTRTDFAPESIIEYGERIPFIPRINDDPSDPLPVGDDTTDETDAPELPDGERTIIVVEGKDVDLTIPPGSGMGFAREEEGEPQIFDFVPSSAHEVNVMSSPAYYEDLPEGYEGLIKAYFEEMSKE
;
A
#
# COMPACT_ATOMS: atom_id res chain seq x y z
N MET A 1 -13.93 28.84 -38.66
CA MET A 1 -13.10 28.10 -37.71
C MET A 1 -11.77 27.91 -38.39
N GLU A 2 -10.70 28.44 -37.80
CA GLU A 2 -9.37 28.28 -38.37
C GLU A 2 -8.98 26.80 -38.28
N PHE A 3 -8.21 26.33 -39.26
CA PHE A 3 -7.82 24.92 -39.35
C PHE A 3 -7.08 24.45 -38.08
N ASP A 4 -6.32 25.36 -37.48
CA ASP A 4 -5.59 25.13 -36.23
C ASP A 4 -6.53 24.93 -35.03
N ASP A 5 -7.60 25.71 -34.91
CA ASP A 5 -8.61 25.54 -33.86
C ASP A 5 -9.26 24.15 -33.93
N LEU A 6 -9.52 23.67 -35.15
CA LEU A 6 -10.09 22.34 -35.37
C LEU A 6 -9.11 21.28 -34.88
N ILE A 7 -7.85 21.32 -35.34
CA ILE A 7 -6.84 20.35 -34.94
C ILE A 7 -6.61 20.37 -33.43
N GLN A 8 -6.49 21.56 -32.83
CA GLN A 8 -6.29 21.70 -31.39
C GLN A 8 -7.46 21.11 -30.59
N LYS A 9 -8.69 21.25 -31.08
CA LYS A 9 -9.87 20.62 -30.46
C LYS A 9 -9.78 19.09 -30.48
N TYR A 10 -9.36 18.49 -31.60
CA TYR A 10 -9.20 17.04 -31.71
C TYR A 10 -8.03 16.52 -30.88
N ASP A 11 -6.88 17.20 -30.91
CA ASP A 11 -5.72 16.85 -30.10
C ASP A 11 -6.05 16.91 -28.60
N SER A 12 -6.72 17.97 -28.16
CA SER A 12 -7.18 18.11 -26.78
C SER A 12 -8.16 17.01 -26.37
N ALA A 13 -9.08 16.62 -27.27
CA ALA A 13 -10.02 15.53 -27.01
C ALA A 13 -9.30 14.18 -26.87
N ILE A 14 -8.37 13.87 -27.78
CA ILE A 14 -7.58 12.63 -27.75
C ILE A 14 -6.73 12.56 -26.47
N LYS A 15 -6.07 13.67 -26.09
CA LYS A 15 -5.35 13.76 -24.82
C LYS A 15 -6.25 13.46 -23.63
N LYS A 16 -7.43 14.07 -23.55
CA LYS A 16 -8.43 13.78 -22.50
C LYS A 16 -8.83 12.30 -22.47
N TYR A 17 -9.11 11.70 -23.62
CA TYR A 17 -9.47 10.28 -23.69
C TYR A 17 -8.32 9.37 -23.24
N ARG A 18 -7.07 9.72 -23.55
CA ARG A 18 -5.89 9.01 -23.05
C ARG A 18 -5.82 9.07 -21.52
N TYR A 19 -6.02 10.24 -20.92
CA TYR A 19 -6.06 10.37 -19.46
C TYR A 19 -7.19 9.54 -18.84
N ILE A 20 -8.37 9.50 -19.47
CA ILE A 20 -9.48 8.66 -19.01
C ILE A 20 -9.08 7.18 -19.01
N TYR A 21 -8.42 6.68 -20.06
CA TYR A 21 -7.97 5.28 -20.09
C TYR A 21 -6.91 4.99 -19.02
N ILE A 22 -5.93 5.88 -18.84
CA ILE A 22 -4.90 5.75 -17.80
C ILE A 22 -5.54 5.71 -16.42
N PHE A 23 -6.50 6.60 -16.16
CA PHE A 23 -7.21 6.66 -14.90
C PHE A 23 -8.04 5.40 -14.63
N MET A 24 -8.70 4.86 -15.65
CA MET A 24 -9.44 3.61 -15.51
C MET A 24 -8.51 2.41 -15.25
N ASP A 25 -7.37 2.34 -15.95
CA ASP A 25 -6.36 1.30 -15.72
C ASP A 25 -5.81 1.42 -14.27
N PHE A 26 -5.61 2.64 -13.76
CA PHE A 26 -5.27 2.91 -12.36
C PHE A 26 -6.31 2.40 -11.36
N LEU A 27 -7.59 2.67 -11.59
CA LEU A 27 -8.66 2.17 -10.71
C LEU A 27 -8.69 0.65 -10.65
N ILE A 28 -8.54 -0.02 -11.80
CA ILE A 28 -8.51 -1.49 -11.85
C ILE A 28 -7.33 -2.03 -11.04
N ILE A 29 -6.13 -1.51 -11.28
CA ILE A 29 -4.91 -1.96 -10.58
C ILE A 29 -5.05 -1.71 -9.07
N SER A 30 -5.59 -0.56 -8.68
CA SER A 30 -5.83 -0.22 -7.27
C SER A 30 -6.79 -1.21 -6.60
N VAL A 31 -7.92 -1.53 -7.23
CA VAL A 31 -8.88 -2.50 -6.68
C VAL A 31 -8.26 -3.91 -6.58
N VAL A 32 -7.56 -4.35 -7.62
CA VAL A 32 -6.89 -5.66 -7.61
C VAL A 32 -5.82 -5.73 -6.51
N LEU A 33 -4.99 -4.69 -6.39
CA LEU A 33 -3.95 -4.64 -5.38
C LEU A 33 -4.54 -4.57 -3.96
N TYR A 34 -5.65 -3.86 -3.78
CA TYR A 34 -6.37 -3.83 -2.51
C TYR A 34 -6.93 -5.21 -2.13
N ILE A 35 -7.51 -5.94 -3.10
CA ILE A 35 -7.98 -7.32 -2.87
C ILE A 35 -6.80 -8.20 -2.42
N ILE A 36 -5.64 -8.09 -3.07
CA ILE A 36 -4.43 -8.81 -2.67
C ILE A 36 -4.03 -8.41 -1.24
N PHE A 37 -3.94 -7.12 -0.93
CA PHE A 37 -3.60 -6.64 0.41
C PHE A 37 -4.54 -7.19 1.49
N TYR A 38 -5.85 -7.22 1.20
CA TYR A 38 -6.86 -7.74 2.10
C TYR A 38 -6.69 -9.24 2.35
N ILE A 39 -6.55 -10.03 1.27
CA ILE A 39 -6.43 -11.50 1.38
C ILE A 39 -5.18 -11.90 2.16
N PHE A 40 -4.04 -11.24 1.92
CA PHE A 40 -2.75 -11.56 2.54
C PHE A 40 -2.48 -10.87 3.88
N ASN A 41 -3.49 -10.24 4.50
CA ASN A 41 -3.35 -9.51 5.77
C ASN A 41 -2.21 -8.47 5.78
N ILE A 42 -1.91 -7.86 4.63
CA ILE A 42 -0.79 -6.90 4.50
C ILE A 42 -1.01 -5.67 5.39
N ASN A 43 -2.25 -5.40 5.80
CA ASN A 43 -2.59 -4.37 6.77
C ASN A 43 -1.89 -4.56 8.13
N GLN A 44 -1.52 -5.79 8.51
CA GLN A 44 -0.75 -6.05 9.74
C GLN A 44 0.69 -5.52 9.66
N LEU A 45 1.25 -5.31 8.46
CA LEU A 45 2.60 -4.76 8.30
C LEU A 45 2.76 -3.37 8.92
N PHE A 46 1.68 -2.59 9.06
CA PHE A 46 1.77 -1.24 9.62
C PHE A 46 2.16 -1.24 11.10
N ALA A 47 1.85 -2.31 11.84
CA ALA A 47 2.28 -2.43 13.24
C ALA A 47 3.80 -2.63 13.38
N PHE A 48 4.44 -3.25 12.38
CA PHE A 48 5.89 -3.51 12.38
C PHE A 48 6.74 -2.33 11.93
N ILE A 49 6.12 -1.26 11.45
CA ILE A 49 6.82 -0.08 10.97
C ILE A 49 6.85 0.93 12.13
N SER A 50 8.01 1.19 12.71
CA SER A 50 8.16 1.98 13.95
C SER A 50 7.50 3.37 13.90
N PHE A 51 7.42 4.02 12.73
CA PHE A 51 6.74 5.32 12.60
C PHE A 51 5.21 5.23 12.50
N LEU A 52 4.67 4.04 12.19
CA LEU A 52 3.24 3.76 12.04
C LEU A 52 2.64 3.00 13.21
N GLU A 53 3.46 2.31 13.99
CA GLU A 53 3.07 1.54 15.18
C GLU A 53 2.16 2.34 16.13
N ILE A 54 2.50 3.61 16.39
CA ILE A 54 1.74 4.51 17.27
C ILE A 54 0.28 4.71 16.80
N TYR A 55 0.03 4.50 15.50
CA TYR A 55 -1.26 4.65 14.86
C TYR A 55 -1.94 3.31 14.57
N ALA A 56 -1.20 2.20 14.57
CA ALA A 56 -1.73 0.85 14.36
C ALA A 56 -2.81 0.53 15.39
N GLY A 57 -3.91 -0.09 14.95
CA GLY A 57 -5.05 -0.42 15.81
C GLY A 57 -5.91 0.76 16.27
N ARG A 58 -5.58 2.02 15.92
CA ARG A 58 -6.47 3.16 16.19
C ARG A 58 -7.69 3.14 15.30
N THR A 59 -8.85 3.44 15.87
CA THR A 59 -10.10 3.63 15.13
C THR A 59 -10.47 5.11 15.09
N TYR A 60 -10.76 5.61 13.89
CA TYR A 60 -11.29 6.95 13.68
C TYR A 60 -12.80 6.85 13.44
N TYR A 61 -13.58 7.76 14.05
CA TYR A 61 -15.02 7.83 13.84
C TYR A 61 -15.33 8.96 12.87
N LEU A 62 -15.86 8.60 11.70
CA LEU A 62 -16.37 9.54 10.70
C LEU A 62 -17.87 9.30 10.57
N TYR A 63 -18.70 10.26 11.01
CA TYR A 63 -20.16 10.17 10.93
C TYR A 63 -20.71 8.82 11.45
N ASP A 64 -20.29 8.44 12.67
CA ASP A 64 -20.63 7.17 13.34
C ASP A 64 -20.12 5.87 12.66
N ILE A 65 -19.29 5.99 11.62
CA ILE A 65 -18.59 4.86 11.02
C ILE A 65 -17.20 4.76 11.63
N ALA A 66 -16.91 3.66 12.31
CA ALA A 66 -15.57 3.34 12.81
C ALA A 66 -14.69 2.84 11.66
N ILE A 67 -13.60 3.55 11.39
CA ILE A 67 -12.62 3.19 10.37
C ILE A 67 -11.27 2.99 11.06
N SER A 68 -10.72 1.78 10.96
CA SER A 68 -9.38 1.48 11.48
C SER A 68 -8.29 2.19 10.66
N PHE A 69 -7.24 2.65 11.34
CA PHE A 69 -6.04 3.22 10.73
C PHE A 69 -5.49 2.30 9.64
N ASP A 70 -5.40 1.00 9.92
CA ASP A 70 -4.80 0.01 9.01
C ASP A 70 -5.53 -0.05 7.66
N THR A 71 -6.84 0.17 7.65
CA THR A 71 -7.65 0.24 6.43
C THR A 71 -7.29 1.50 5.62
N VAL A 72 -7.18 2.65 6.29
CA VAL A 72 -6.81 3.92 5.64
C VAL A 72 -5.38 3.86 5.11
N ALA A 73 -4.44 3.36 5.91
CA ALA A 73 -3.05 3.16 5.52
C ALA A 73 -2.93 2.20 4.32
N SER A 74 -3.70 1.11 4.31
CA SER A 74 -3.78 0.19 3.16
C SER A 74 -4.25 0.89 1.90
N ILE A 75 -5.31 1.70 1.97
CA ILE A 75 -5.84 2.45 0.82
C ILE A 75 -4.78 3.41 0.27
N ILE A 76 -4.09 4.14 1.14
CA ILE A 76 -3.04 5.09 0.74
C ILE A 76 -1.85 4.36 0.11
N ALA A 77 -1.38 3.28 0.74
CA ALA A 77 -0.26 2.49 0.22
C ALA A 77 -0.60 1.90 -1.17
N VAL A 78 -1.79 1.32 -1.32
CA VAL A 78 -2.30 0.80 -2.59
C VAL A 78 -2.40 1.90 -3.64
N ALA A 79 -2.87 3.10 -3.28
CA ALA A 79 -2.96 4.23 -4.20
C ALA A 79 -1.56 4.66 -4.71
N ILE A 80 -0.56 4.68 -3.84
CA ILE A 80 0.82 5.04 -4.21
C ILE A 80 1.42 3.96 -5.12
N ILE A 81 1.32 2.68 -4.74
CA ILE A 81 1.88 1.56 -5.51
C ILE A 81 1.20 1.46 -6.88
N SER A 82 -0.13 1.58 -6.93
CA SER A 82 -0.89 1.57 -8.19
C SER A 82 -0.52 2.76 -9.09
N LEU A 83 -0.28 3.94 -8.52
CA LEU A 83 0.20 5.10 -9.29
C LEU A 83 1.58 4.83 -9.91
N ILE A 84 2.51 4.26 -9.15
CA ILE A 84 3.84 3.87 -9.65
C ILE A 84 3.71 2.84 -10.79
N LEU A 85 2.93 1.77 -10.58
CA LEU A 85 2.73 0.71 -11.57
C LEU A 85 2.13 1.25 -12.87
N VAL A 86 1.06 2.04 -12.77
CA VAL A 86 0.42 2.67 -13.94
C VAL A 86 1.40 3.57 -14.67
N SER A 87 2.17 4.37 -13.92
CA SER A 87 3.18 5.25 -14.48
C SER A 87 4.20 4.43 -15.29
N VAL A 88 4.80 3.40 -14.71
CA VAL A 88 5.76 2.50 -15.41
C VAL A 88 5.14 1.86 -16.66
N LEU A 89 3.90 1.38 -16.56
CA LEU A 89 3.20 0.71 -17.66
C LEU A 89 2.87 1.66 -18.81
N HIS A 90 2.65 2.94 -18.51
CA HIS A 90 2.31 3.98 -19.48
C HIS A 90 3.51 4.82 -19.95
N PHE A 91 4.65 4.81 -19.24
CA PHE A 91 5.91 5.44 -19.67
C PHE A 91 6.49 4.74 -20.91
N ARG A 92 6.32 3.43 -21.04
CA ARG A 92 6.82 2.64 -22.18
C ARG A 92 5.92 2.68 -23.42
N LYS A 93 4.70 3.24 -23.32
CA LYS A 93 3.77 3.28 -24.45
C LYS A 93 4.04 4.52 -25.30
N ASN A 94 4.58 4.29 -26.50
CA ASN A 94 4.62 5.31 -27.54
C ASN A 94 3.19 5.52 -28.06
N TYR A 95 2.52 6.55 -27.56
CA TYR A 95 1.19 6.92 -28.06
C TYR A 95 1.34 7.43 -29.49
N LEU A 96 0.61 6.84 -30.43
CA LEU A 96 0.44 7.38 -31.77
C LEU A 96 0.01 8.85 -31.68
N ASN A 97 0.57 9.71 -32.54
CA ASN A 97 0.19 11.11 -32.53
C ASN A 97 -1.30 11.26 -32.86
N SER A 98 -1.91 12.33 -32.38
CA SER A 98 -3.34 12.62 -32.61
C SER A 98 -3.72 12.60 -34.09
N MET A 99 -2.81 13.04 -34.97
CA MET A 99 -2.92 12.95 -36.42
C MET A 99 -2.96 11.49 -36.91
N ASP A 100 -2.01 10.66 -36.47
CA ASP A 100 -1.91 9.25 -36.87
C ASP A 100 -3.17 8.46 -36.46
N LEU A 101 -3.78 8.82 -35.33
CA LEU A 101 -5.04 8.23 -34.87
C LEU A 101 -6.23 8.64 -35.76
N LEU A 102 -6.27 9.88 -36.23
CA LEU A 102 -7.28 10.35 -37.17
C LEU A 102 -7.13 9.66 -38.53
N GLU A 103 -5.91 9.60 -39.07
CA GLU A 103 -5.62 9.00 -40.38
C GLU A 103 -5.85 7.49 -40.39
N SER A 104 -5.52 6.78 -39.29
CA SER A 104 -5.77 5.34 -39.19
C SER A 104 -7.26 4.98 -39.11
N ARG A 105 -8.10 5.86 -38.57
CA ARG A 105 -9.55 5.63 -38.46
C ARG A 105 -10.33 6.07 -39.70
N TYR A 106 -9.84 7.09 -40.41
CA TYR A 106 -10.51 7.66 -41.58
C TYR A 106 -9.56 7.66 -42.77
N SER A 107 -9.74 6.71 -43.68
CA SER A 107 -8.89 6.55 -44.88
C SER A 107 -8.85 7.78 -45.78
N ILE A 108 -9.91 8.58 -45.79
CA ILE A 108 -10.01 9.80 -46.60
C ILE A 108 -9.07 10.93 -46.15
N LEU A 109 -8.62 10.86 -44.90
CA LEU A 109 -7.71 11.83 -44.27
C LEU A 109 -6.25 11.39 -44.36
N LYS A 110 -6.00 10.12 -44.69
CA LYS A 110 -4.67 9.54 -44.78
C LYS A 110 -3.77 10.36 -45.71
N ASP A 111 -2.57 10.70 -45.24
CA ASP A 111 -1.57 11.54 -45.90
C ASP A 111 -1.99 13.01 -46.11
N ARG A 112 -3.28 13.29 -46.36
CA ARG A 112 -3.83 14.63 -46.59
C ARG A 112 -3.80 15.49 -45.31
N LEU A 113 -4.15 14.91 -44.16
CA LEU A 113 -4.20 15.63 -42.88
C LEU A 113 -2.79 16.06 -42.45
N LYS A 114 -1.84 15.13 -42.47
CA LYS A 114 -0.43 15.43 -42.20
C LYS A 114 0.15 16.45 -43.18
N THR A 115 -0.11 16.28 -44.48
CA THR A 115 0.38 17.23 -45.51
C THR A 115 -0.21 18.63 -45.33
N ALA A 116 -1.49 18.74 -44.97
CA ALA A 116 -2.15 20.01 -44.68
C ALA A 116 -1.54 20.68 -43.43
N TYR A 117 -1.22 19.89 -42.41
CA TYR A 117 -0.64 20.38 -41.16
C TYR A 117 0.81 20.85 -41.31
N ASP A 118 1.63 20.09 -42.05
CA ASP A 118 3.03 20.41 -42.29
C ASP A 118 3.20 21.67 -43.16
N ASN A 119 2.21 21.98 -44.00
CA ASN A 119 2.23 23.15 -44.89
C ASN A 119 1.32 24.29 -44.42
N ARG A 120 0.78 24.25 -43.20
CA ARG A 120 -0.22 25.22 -42.70
C ARG A 120 0.21 26.69 -42.77
N GLU A 121 1.52 26.95 -42.69
CA GLU A 121 2.10 28.30 -42.72
C GLU A 121 2.36 28.81 -44.15
N LYS A 122 2.21 27.96 -45.18
CA LYS A 122 2.48 28.32 -46.56
C LYS A 122 1.23 28.90 -47.23
N THR A 123 1.38 30.10 -47.79
CA THR A 123 0.34 30.79 -48.55
C THR A 123 0.37 30.35 -50.01
N ASN A 124 -0.19 29.18 -50.32
CA ASN A 124 -0.35 28.67 -51.69
C ASN A 124 -1.81 28.25 -51.92
N ILE A 125 -2.36 28.53 -53.11
CA ILE A 125 -3.72 28.14 -53.49
C ILE A 125 -3.98 26.63 -53.38
N VAL A 126 -2.96 25.80 -53.66
CA VAL A 126 -3.05 24.34 -53.52
C VAL A 126 -3.16 23.95 -52.05
N VAL A 127 -2.41 24.63 -51.18
CA VAL A 127 -2.40 24.37 -49.74
C VAL A 127 -3.69 24.88 -49.10
N SER A 128 -4.20 26.04 -49.50
CA SER A 128 -5.47 26.56 -49.00
C SER A 128 -6.66 25.69 -49.42
N ASP A 129 -6.67 25.16 -50.65
CA ASP A 129 -7.67 24.21 -51.10
C ASP A 129 -7.56 22.87 -50.35
N LEU A 130 -6.34 22.38 -50.10
CA LEU A 130 -6.11 21.18 -49.29
C LEU A 130 -6.63 21.36 -47.85
N ILE A 131 -6.27 22.45 -47.19
CA ILE A 131 -6.70 22.78 -45.82
C ILE A 131 -8.22 22.91 -45.76
N LYS A 132 -8.83 23.58 -46.75
CA LYS A 132 -10.28 23.69 -46.86
C LYS A 132 -10.91 22.31 -47.02
N GLY A 133 -10.44 21.49 -47.95
CA GLY A 133 -10.96 20.15 -48.19
C GLY A 133 -10.85 19.23 -46.97
N VAL A 134 -9.73 19.26 -46.25
CA VAL A 134 -9.53 18.50 -45.00
C VAL A 134 -10.47 19.00 -43.89
N SER A 135 -10.62 20.32 -43.75
CA SER A 135 -11.53 20.93 -42.79
C SER A 135 -12.99 20.57 -43.09
N GLU A 136 -13.39 20.54 -44.35
CA GLU A 136 -14.73 20.11 -44.78
C GLU A 136 -14.95 18.60 -44.52
N ASP A 137 -13.95 17.76 -44.77
CA ASP A 137 -14.01 16.32 -44.49
C ASP A 137 -14.11 16.01 -42.99
N ILE A 138 -13.46 16.80 -42.13
CA ILE A 138 -13.53 16.65 -40.67
C ILE A 138 -14.83 17.23 -40.11
N SER A 139 -15.20 18.43 -40.53
CA SER A 139 -16.35 19.16 -39.97
C SER A 139 -17.69 18.74 -40.56
N GLY A 140 -17.70 18.04 -41.70
CA GLY A 140 -18.92 17.68 -42.44
C GLY A 140 -19.64 18.88 -43.06
N PHE A 141 -19.09 20.09 -42.95
CA PHE A 141 -19.65 21.32 -43.49
C PHE A 141 -18.92 21.74 -44.75
N LYS A 142 -19.57 21.62 -45.91
CA LYS A 142 -19.10 22.29 -47.14
C LYS A 142 -19.39 23.79 -47.04
N LYS A 143 -18.35 24.62 -47.07
CA LYS A 143 -18.52 26.07 -47.21
C LYS A 143 -18.47 26.39 -48.70
N SER A 144 -19.57 26.08 -49.40
CA SER A 144 -19.79 26.52 -50.78
C SER A 144 -21.08 27.31 -50.84
N GLU A 145 -20.93 28.57 -51.26
CA GLU A 145 -22.02 29.46 -51.65
C GLU A 145 -22.89 28.81 -52.74
N SER A 146 -24.20 29.03 -52.61
CA SER A 146 -25.29 28.56 -53.45
C SER A 146 -25.54 27.03 -53.48
N ASN A 147 -26.74 26.65 -53.03
CA ASN A 147 -27.37 25.32 -53.15
C ASN A 147 -27.01 24.28 -52.06
N ALA A 148 -27.30 24.65 -50.81
CA ALA A 148 -27.09 23.86 -49.59
C ALA A 148 -28.18 22.80 -49.31
N ALA A 149 -28.57 21.98 -50.29
CA ALA A 149 -29.69 21.05 -50.12
C ALA A 149 -29.39 19.54 -50.20
N SER A 150 -28.25 19.05 -50.72
CA SER A 150 -28.21 17.63 -51.10
C SER A 150 -27.19 16.69 -50.47
N ASN A 151 -26.16 17.12 -49.73
CA ASN A 151 -25.21 16.15 -49.17
C ASN A 151 -24.58 16.59 -47.85
N LYS A 152 -25.32 16.41 -46.74
CA LYS A 152 -24.76 16.50 -45.39
C LYS A 152 -23.94 15.23 -45.13
N LYS A 153 -22.65 15.28 -45.38
CA LYS A 153 -21.71 14.23 -44.96
C LYS A 153 -21.65 14.27 -43.43
N GLU A 154 -21.72 13.12 -42.78
CA GLU A 154 -21.69 13.06 -41.31
C GLU A 154 -20.38 13.68 -40.81
N ALA A 155 -20.49 14.75 -40.01
CA ALA A 155 -19.36 15.37 -39.37
C ALA A 155 -18.67 14.35 -38.46
N ILE A 156 -17.35 14.23 -38.59
CA ILE A 156 -16.57 13.43 -37.65
C ILE A 156 -16.72 14.12 -36.29
N LYS A 157 -17.15 13.38 -35.26
CA LYS A 157 -17.19 13.93 -33.90
C LYS A 157 -15.95 13.46 -33.14
N PRO A 158 -15.37 14.30 -32.26
CA PRO A 158 -14.28 13.88 -31.39
C PRO A 158 -14.65 12.62 -30.58
N SER A 159 -15.92 12.49 -30.18
CA SER A 159 -16.44 11.33 -29.45
C SER A 159 -16.34 10.00 -30.20
N ASP A 160 -16.18 10.02 -31.52
CA ASP A 160 -16.11 8.80 -32.33
C ASP A 160 -14.70 8.21 -32.37
N LEU A 161 -13.71 8.98 -31.91
CA LEU A 161 -12.35 8.53 -31.65
C LEU A 161 -12.26 7.73 -30.34
N LEU A 162 -13.25 7.88 -29.46
CA LEU A 162 -13.33 7.15 -28.20
C LEU A 162 -13.72 5.70 -28.49
N ASN A 163 -12.91 4.75 -28.03
CA ASN A 163 -13.22 3.33 -28.09
C ASN A 163 -14.27 2.98 -27.02
N LYS A 164 -15.55 3.21 -27.37
CA LYS A 164 -16.70 2.94 -26.50
C LYS A 164 -16.76 1.48 -26.07
N LYS A 165 -16.31 0.53 -26.91
CA LYS A 165 -16.26 -0.90 -26.55
C LYS A 165 -15.27 -1.13 -25.41
N ARG A 166 -14.06 -0.55 -25.51
CA ARG A 166 -13.05 -0.63 -24.43
C ARG A 166 -13.63 -0.09 -23.12
N ILE A 167 -14.23 1.10 -23.14
CA ILE A 167 -14.81 1.70 -21.92
C ILE A 167 -15.87 0.81 -21.31
N LYS A 168 -16.81 0.28 -22.11
CA LYS A 168 -17.86 -0.61 -21.60
C LYS A 168 -17.29 -1.86 -20.93
N VAL A 169 -16.29 -2.49 -21.56
CA VAL A 169 -15.62 -3.67 -20.99
C VAL A 169 -14.91 -3.30 -19.69
N THR A 170 -14.12 -2.22 -19.68
CA THR A 170 -13.41 -1.73 -18.51
C THR A 170 -14.35 -1.42 -17.33
N VAL A 171 -15.47 -0.75 -17.58
CA VAL A 171 -16.47 -0.45 -16.55
C VAL A 171 -17.11 -1.73 -16.01
N LEU A 172 -17.44 -2.68 -16.88
CA LEU A 172 -17.99 -3.98 -16.47
C LEU A 172 -16.98 -4.76 -15.61
N THR A 173 -15.71 -4.76 -15.99
CA THR A 173 -14.63 -5.38 -15.21
C THR A 173 -14.45 -4.73 -13.85
N LEU A 174 -14.50 -3.39 -13.79
CA LEU A 174 -14.42 -2.65 -12.52
C LEU A 174 -15.59 -3.01 -11.60
N LEU A 175 -16.80 -3.07 -12.14
CA LEU A 175 -18.00 -3.45 -11.39
C LEU A 175 -17.88 -4.87 -10.83
N ALA A 176 -17.43 -5.82 -11.66
CA ALA A 176 -17.17 -7.19 -11.23
C ALA A 176 -16.12 -7.27 -10.12
N LEU A 177 -14.98 -6.57 -10.27
CA LEU A 177 -13.93 -6.51 -9.25
C LEU A 177 -14.41 -5.90 -7.94
N THR A 178 -15.20 -4.81 -7.99
CA THR A 178 -15.77 -4.23 -6.78
C THR A 178 -16.77 -5.16 -6.11
N SER A 179 -17.56 -5.91 -6.88
CA SER A 179 -18.47 -6.92 -6.33
C SER A 179 -17.71 -8.05 -5.63
N VAL A 180 -16.60 -8.50 -6.22
CA VAL A 180 -15.71 -9.51 -5.62
C VAL A 180 -15.09 -8.96 -4.34
N LEU A 181 -14.62 -7.71 -4.35
CA LEU A 181 -14.08 -7.07 -3.16
C LEU A 181 -15.09 -7.02 -2.02
N VAL A 182 -16.32 -6.55 -2.28
CA VAL A 182 -17.39 -6.50 -1.28
C VAL A 182 -17.67 -7.88 -0.72
N TYR A 183 -17.75 -8.90 -1.58
CA TYR A 183 -17.96 -10.28 -1.16
C TYR A 183 -16.84 -10.75 -0.21
N ILE A 184 -15.57 -10.59 -0.61
CA ILE A 184 -14.40 -10.99 0.19
C ILE A 184 -14.38 -10.28 1.55
N THR A 185 -14.69 -8.98 1.58
CA THR A 185 -14.73 -8.21 2.83
C THR A 185 -15.91 -8.61 3.72
N ALA A 186 -17.04 -9.03 3.14
CA ALA A 186 -18.22 -9.45 3.88
C ALA A 186 -18.09 -10.87 4.44
N THR A 187 -17.39 -11.76 3.73
CA THR A 187 -17.10 -13.12 4.19
C THR A 187 -15.84 -13.21 5.04
N ASP A 188 -15.16 -12.08 5.27
CA ASP A 188 -13.87 -11.96 5.93
C ASP A 188 -12.85 -13.01 5.49
N THR A 189 -12.79 -13.24 4.17
CA THR A 189 -11.93 -14.28 3.62
C THR A 189 -10.49 -13.78 3.55
N ARG A 190 -9.69 -14.27 4.50
CA ARG A 190 -8.25 -13.98 4.63
C ARG A 190 -7.48 -15.30 4.58
N THR A 191 -6.25 -15.25 4.09
CA THR A 191 -5.32 -16.37 4.19
C THR A 191 -4.72 -16.44 5.59
N ASP A 192 -4.27 -17.62 6.01
CA ASP A 192 -3.50 -17.80 7.27
C ASP A 192 -2.08 -17.21 7.18
N PHE A 193 -1.74 -16.60 6.05
CA PHE A 193 -0.48 -15.92 5.84
C PHE A 193 -0.45 -14.64 6.70
N ALA A 194 0.33 -14.69 7.79
CA ALA A 194 0.66 -13.55 8.62
C ALA A 194 1.98 -12.92 8.13
N PRO A 195 2.03 -11.61 7.85
CA PRO A 195 3.25 -10.93 7.42
C PRO A 195 4.41 -11.00 8.44
N GLU A 196 4.11 -11.33 9.71
CA GLU A 196 5.08 -11.69 10.76
C GLU A 196 6.08 -12.74 10.27
N SER A 197 5.58 -13.77 9.60
CA SER A 197 6.43 -14.83 9.06
C SER A 197 7.42 -14.31 8.01
N ILE A 198 7.07 -13.29 7.22
CA ILE A 198 8.01 -12.67 6.25
C ILE A 198 9.11 -11.90 6.99
N ILE A 199 8.77 -11.19 8.05
CA ILE A 199 9.72 -10.33 8.78
C ILE A 199 10.79 -11.17 9.47
N GLU A 200 10.42 -12.32 10.04
CA GLU A 200 11.36 -13.30 10.60
C GLU A 200 12.37 -13.79 9.54
N TYR A 201 11.94 -14.01 8.29
CA TYR A 201 12.86 -14.29 7.18
C TYR A 201 13.59 -13.03 6.66
N GLY A 202 12.99 -11.85 6.85
CA GLY A 202 13.44 -10.54 6.42
C GLY A 202 14.58 -9.95 7.26
N GLU A 203 14.78 -10.44 8.49
CA GLU A 203 15.97 -10.14 9.31
C GLU A 203 17.29 -10.54 8.62
N ARG A 204 17.22 -11.39 7.58
CA ARG A 204 18.36 -11.77 6.73
C ARG A 204 18.55 -10.89 5.49
N ILE A 205 17.72 -9.85 5.28
CA ILE A 205 17.77 -8.98 4.09
C ILE A 205 18.47 -7.65 4.44
N PRO A 206 19.57 -7.29 3.76
CA PRO A 206 20.45 -6.17 4.16
C PRO A 206 19.87 -4.75 4.01
N PHE A 207 18.62 -4.58 3.59
CA PHE A 207 18.00 -3.28 3.29
C PHE A 207 16.78 -2.95 4.17
N ILE A 208 16.42 -3.79 5.14
CA ILE A 208 15.36 -3.52 6.10
C ILE A 208 16.02 -3.02 7.41
N PRO A 209 15.63 -1.85 7.96
CA PRO A 209 16.16 -1.38 9.24
C PRO A 209 15.89 -2.42 10.32
N ARG A 210 16.94 -2.84 11.03
CA ARG A 210 16.84 -3.75 12.17
C ARG A 210 16.10 -3.03 13.29
N ILE A 211 14.94 -3.55 13.69
CA ILE A 211 14.29 -3.16 14.93
C ILE A 211 14.89 -4.07 16.00
N ASN A 212 16.08 -3.70 16.50
CA ASN A 212 16.67 -4.34 17.65
C ASN A 212 16.06 -3.68 18.90
N ASP A 213 14.97 -4.24 19.41
CA ASP A 213 14.44 -3.93 20.74
C ASP A 213 15.05 -4.85 21.81
N ASP A 214 16.38 -5.01 21.79
CA ASP A 214 17.10 -5.64 22.90
C ASP A 214 18.00 -4.62 23.60
N PRO A 215 17.63 -4.14 24.81
CA PRO A 215 18.48 -3.27 25.62
C PRO A 215 19.73 -4.00 26.18
N SER A 216 19.94 -5.28 25.84
CA SER A 216 21.03 -6.10 26.36
C SER A 216 22.28 -6.17 25.47
N ASP A 217 22.24 -5.68 24.23
CA ASP A 217 23.33 -5.94 23.28
C ASP A 217 24.50 -4.95 23.50
N PRO A 218 25.67 -5.39 24.00
CA PRO A 218 26.79 -4.50 24.24
C PRO A 218 27.39 -4.09 22.90
N LEU A 219 27.46 -2.78 22.65
CA LEU A 219 28.14 -2.21 21.49
C LEU A 219 29.54 -2.83 21.34
N PRO A 220 29.98 -3.20 20.12
CA PRO A 220 31.35 -3.67 19.92
C PRO A 220 32.28 -2.46 20.04
N VAL A 221 32.89 -2.29 21.20
CA VAL A 221 33.98 -1.34 21.39
C VAL A 221 35.18 -1.86 20.62
N GLY A 222 35.62 -1.08 19.63
CA GLY A 222 36.80 -1.35 18.82
C GLY A 222 38.05 -1.46 19.69
N ASP A 223 38.85 -2.46 19.38
CA ASP A 223 40.19 -2.70 19.88
C ASP A 223 41.12 -1.57 19.43
N ASP A 224 41.47 -0.67 20.35
CA ASP A 224 42.63 0.21 20.23
C ASP A 224 43.39 0.18 21.56
N THR A 225 44.49 -0.56 21.53
CA THR A 225 45.53 -0.59 22.56
C THR A 225 46.20 0.77 22.70
N THR A 226 46.33 1.30 23.94
CA THR A 226 47.62 1.76 24.53
C THR A 226 47.47 2.20 25.99
N ASP A 227 48.38 1.64 26.80
CA ASP A 227 49.11 2.18 27.96
C ASP A 227 48.42 2.47 29.31
N GLU A 228 48.77 1.58 30.25
CA GLU A 228 49.12 1.77 31.68
C GLU A 228 48.74 3.08 32.36
N THR A 229 47.91 3.02 33.40
CA THR A 229 48.31 3.54 34.73
C THR A 229 47.48 2.96 35.87
N ASP A 230 48.16 2.83 37.01
CA ASP A 230 47.84 2.13 38.25
C ASP A 230 46.56 2.52 39.03
N ALA A 231 46.03 1.48 39.71
CA ALA A 231 45.49 1.44 41.08
C ALA A 231 44.02 1.85 41.36
N PRO A 232 43.42 1.45 42.52
CA PRO A 232 43.52 0.18 43.26
C PRO A 232 42.13 -0.42 43.58
N GLU A 233 42.10 -1.67 44.01
CA GLU A 233 40.91 -2.30 44.59
C GLU A 233 40.63 -1.88 46.06
N LEU A 234 39.33 -1.93 46.41
CA LEU A 234 38.67 -1.96 47.74
C LEU A 234 38.41 -0.59 48.42
N PRO A 235 37.52 -0.49 49.42
CA PRO A 235 36.19 -1.09 49.62
C PRO A 235 35.16 -0.04 50.11
N ASP A 236 33.89 -0.44 50.17
CA ASP A 236 32.80 0.22 50.93
C ASP A 236 32.23 1.53 50.35
N GLY A 237 30.92 1.67 50.51
CA GLY A 237 30.07 2.49 49.65
C GLY A 237 30.25 4.00 49.76
N GLU A 238 30.35 4.67 48.61
CA GLU A 238 29.89 6.04 48.39
C GLU A 238 29.74 6.33 46.87
N ARG A 239 28.78 7.20 46.54
CA ARG A 239 28.12 7.32 45.22
C ARG A 239 28.94 8.15 44.21
N THR A 240 28.95 7.73 42.95
CA THR A 240 29.51 8.50 41.83
C THR A 240 28.60 9.67 41.44
N ILE A 241 29.13 10.89 41.53
CA ILE A 241 28.52 12.13 41.05
C ILE A 241 28.89 12.28 39.57
N ILE A 242 27.91 12.41 38.68
CA ILE A 242 28.16 12.82 37.28
C ILE A 242 27.70 14.28 37.14
N VAL A 243 28.63 15.16 36.79
CA VAL A 243 28.38 16.58 36.56
C VAL A 243 28.00 16.80 35.09
N VAL A 244 26.79 17.27 34.83
CA VAL A 244 26.38 17.78 33.51
C VAL A 244 25.92 19.23 33.69
N GLU A 245 26.62 20.15 33.01
CA GLU A 245 26.24 21.56 32.81
C GLU A 245 25.95 22.42 34.06
N GLY A 246 26.83 22.36 35.07
CA GLY A 246 27.09 23.50 35.96
C GLY A 246 25.94 23.99 36.85
N LYS A 247 24.94 23.15 37.15
CA LYS A 247 23.91 23.44 38.15
C LYS A 247 23.69 22.24 39.05
N ASP A 248 23.91 22.41 40.35
CA ASP A 248 23.70 21.37 41.34
C ASP A 248 22.20 21.03 41.42
N VAL A 249 21.84 19.82 40.98
CA VAL A 249 20.48 19.29 41.10
C VAL A 249 20.48 18.23 42.19
N ASP A 250 19.86 18.56 43.32
CA ASP A 250 19.60 17.61 44.40
C ASP A 250 18.50 16.64 43.97
N LEU A 251 18.84 15.36 43.79
CA LEU A 251 17.90 14.28 43.49
C LEU A 251 17.46 13.60 44.80
N THR A 252 16.89 14.39 45.71
CA THR A 252 16.13 13.85 46.84
C THR A 252 14.72 13.51 46.38
N ILE A 253 14.49 12.24 46.04
CA ILE A 253 13.14 11.71 45.84
C ILE A 253 12.53 11.47 47.22
N PRO A 254 11.43 12.15 47.63
CA PRO A 254 10.75 11.80 48.86
C PRO A 254 10.19 10.37 48.74
N PRO A 255 10.25 9.54 49.80
CA PRO A 255 9.75 8.18 49.74
C PRO A 255 8.23 8.23 49.58
N GLY A 256 7.74 7.91 48.37
CA GLY A 256 6.31 7.97 48.04
C GLY A 256 5.95 8.05 46.56
N SER A 257 6.89 8.09 45.61
CA SER A 257 6.55 8.20 44.17
C SER A 257 6.36 6.85 43.48
N GLY A 258 5.52 6.00 44.08
CA GLY A 258 5.10 4.72 43.53
C GLY A 258 3.59 4.59 43.57
N MET A 259 2.88 5.44 42.84
CA MET A 259 1.43 5.26 42.61
C MET A 259 1.08 5.76 41.21
N GLY A 260 0.64 4.82 40.37
CA GLY A 260 -0.01 5.11 39.10
C GLY A 260 -1.35 5.82 39.32
N PHE A 261 -1.72 6.64 38.33
CA PHE A 261 -3.05 7.15 38.02
C PHE A 261 -4.03 7.28 39.21
N ALA A 262 -3.98 8.39 39.93
CA ALA A 262 -5.14 8.86 40.68
C ALA A 262 -6.04 9.67 39.73
N ARG A 263 -7.21 9.11 39.41
CA ARG A 263 -8.33 9.84 38.84
C ARG A 263 -9.05 10.48 40.03
N GLU A 264 -9.18 11.80 40.05
CA GLU A 264 -10.03 12.50 41.03
C GLU A 264 -11.49 12.08 40.82
N GLU A 265 -12.01 11.24 41.70
CA GLU A 265 -13.44 11.19 42.03
C GLU A 265 -13.54 11.18 43.56
N GLU A 266 -14.09 12.26 44.12
CA GLU A 266 -14.52 12.34 45.51
C GLU A 266 -15.64 11.32 45.75
N GLY A 267 -15.28 10.16 46.28
CA GLY A 267 -16.21 9.15 46.78
C GLY A 267 -15.83 8.77 48.20
N GLU A 268 -16.79 8.82 49.13
CA GLU A 268 -16.58 8.47 50.54
C GLU A 268 -15.94 7.08 50.71
N PRO A 269 -15.06 6.90 51.72
CA PRO A 269 -14.33 5.64 51.90
C PRO A 269 -15.30 4.52 52.35
N GLN A 270 -15.64 3.62 51.43
CA GLN A 270 -16.26 2.35 51.79
C GLN A 270 -15.19 1.41 52.36
N ILE A 271 -15.33 1.09 53.65
CA ILE A 271 -14.50 0.10 54.33
C ILE A 271 -14.95 -1.28 53.84
N PHE A 272 -14.14 -1.94 53.02
CA PHE A 272 -14.33 -3.34 52.68
C PHE A 272 -13.57 -4.21 53.69
N ASP A 273 -14.29 -4.88 54.58
CA ASP A 273 -13.73 -5.93 55.42
C ASP A 273 -13.36 -7.13 54.52
N PHE A 274 -12.05 -7.35 54.36
CA PHE A 274 -11.54 -8.51 53.65
C PHE A 274 -11.83 -9.78 54.44
N VAL A 275 -12.70 -10.62 53.89
CA VAL A 275 -12.88 -12.00 54.36
C VAL A 275 -11.85 -12.89 53.67
N PRO A 276 -10.89 -13.50 54.40
CA PRO A 276 -9.97 -14.45 53.79
C PRO A 276 -10.75 -15.66 53.27
N SER A 277 -10.42 -16.10 52.05
CA SER A 277 -10.99 -17.32 51.49
C SER A 277 -10.60 -18.53 52.34
N SER A 278 -11.54 -19.46 52.53
CA SER A 278 -11.31 -20.69 53.29
C SER A 278 -10.21 -21.54 52.65
N ALA A 279 -9.29 -22.04 53.47
CA ALA A 279 -8.25 -22.97 53.03
C ALA A 279 -8.90 -24.17 52.31
N HIS A 280 -8.75 -24.23 51.00
CA HIS A 280 -9.09 -25.43 50.24
C HIS A 280 -8.05 -26.50 50.57
N GLU A 281 -8.49 -27.74 50.76
CA GLU A 281 -7.58 -28.88 50.88
C GLU A 281 -6.70 -28.94 49.63
N VAL A 282 -5.41 -28.69 49.84
CA VAL A 282 -4.38 -28.93 48.83
C VAL A 282 -4.25 -30.43 48.69
N ASN A 283 -4.96 -31.01 47.73
CA ASN A 283 -4.75 -32.40 47.36
C ASN A 283 -3.46 -32.47 46.53
N VAL A 284 -2.40 -33.00 47.12
CA VAL A 284 -1.11 -33.19 46.47
C VAL A 284 -1.26 -34.33 45.46
N MET A 285 -1.46 -34.01 44.18
CA MET A 285 -1.31 -35.00 43.12
C MET A 285 0.18 -35.26 42.90
N SER A 286 0.67 -36.41 43.39
CA SER A 286 1.94 -36.95 42.95
C SER A 286 1.86 -37.30 41.46
N SER A 287 2.88 -36.89 40.71
CA SER A 287 3.13 -37.34 39.34
C SER A 287 3.00 -38.87 39.26
N PRO A 288 2.26 -39.44 38.29
CA PRO A 288 2.28 -40.88 38.10
C PRO A 288 3.72 -41.28 37.75
N ALA A 289 4.32 -42.09 38.63
CA ALA A 289 5.56 -42.77 38.33
C ALA A 289 5.43 -43.49 36.99
N TYR A 290 6.50 -43.43 36.19
CA TYR A 290 6.61 -44.05 34.89
C TYR A 290 6.24 -45.55 34.99
N TYR A 291 5.13 -45.96 34.39
CA TYR A 291 4.77 -47.37 34.26
C TYR A 291 5.20 -47.86 32.88
N GLU A 292 6.14 -48.80 32.84
CA GLU A 292 6.47 -49.60 31.66
C GLU A 292 5.40 -50.68 31.47
N ASP A 293 4.19 -50.30 31.05
CA ASP A 293 3.22 -51.26 30.53
C ASP A 293 3.03 -50.96 29.05
N LEU A 294 3.85 -51.61 28.21
CA LEU A 294 3.74 -51.51 26.76
C LEU A 294 2.54 -52.36 26.28
N PRO A 295 1.76 -51.89 25.30
CA PRO A 295 0.63 -52.65 24.78
C PRO A 295 1.07 -54.00 24.19
N GLU A 296 0.45 -55.09 24.65
CA GLU A 296 0.73 -56.44 24.18
C GLU A 296 0.59 -56.53 22.65
N GLY A 297 1.64 -57.05 22.00
CA GLY A 297 1.72 -57.22 20.54
C GLY A 297 2.66 -56.25 19.82
N TYR A 298 3.02 -55.11 20.43
CA TYR A 298 3.91 -54.11 19.80
C TYR A 298 5.27 -53.94 20.51
N GLU A 299 5.49 -54.70 21.58
CA GLU A 299 6.71 -54.64 22.41
C GLU A 299 8.00 -54.79 21.59
N GLY A 300 8.01 -55.72 20.63
CA GLY A 300 9.16 -55.95 19.76
C GLY A 300 9.48 -54.80 18.81
N LEU A 301 8.46 -54.09 18.31
CA LEU A 301 8.64 -52.95 17.41
C LEU A 301 9.17 -51.72 18.16
N ILE A 302 8.64 -51.50 19.35
CA ILE A 302 9.03 -50.36 20.20
C ILE A 302 10.47 -50.56 20.69
N LYS A 303 10.85 -51.78 21.07
CA LYS A 303 12.22 -52.09 21.50
C LYS A 303 13.24 -51.91 20.36
N ALA A 304 12.89 -52.31 19.14
CA ALA A 304 13.76 -52.13 17.98
C ALA A 304 13.96 -50.64 17.64
N TYR A 305 12.92 -49.82 17.75
CA TYR A 305 13.00 -48.37 17.53
C TYR A 305 13.95 -47.66 18.52
N PHE A 306 13.86 -47.98 19.82
CA PHE A 306 14.76 -47.40 20.82
C PHE A 306 16.20 -47.91 20.69
N GLU A 307 16.40 -49.16 20.27
CA GLU A 307 17.74 -49.68 20.00
C GLU A 307 18.39 -49.01 18.78
N GLU A 308 17.60 -48.66 17.77
CA GLU A 308 18.07 -47.92 16.59
C GLU A 308 18.45 -46.47 16.95
N MET A 309 17.63 -45.76 17.73
CA MET A 309 17.99 -44.42 18.24
C MET A 309 19.20 -44.41 19.16
N SER A 310 19.51 -45.51 19.85
CA SER A 310 20.70 -45.59 20.72
C SER A 310 22.01 -45.81 19.98
N LYS A 311 21.95 -46.04 18.66
CA LYS A 311 23.12 -46.25 17.79
C LYS A 311 23.50 -45.00 16.99
N GLU A 312 22.72 -43.93 17.08
CA GLU A 312 23.08 -42.56 16.65
C GLU A 312 23.84 -41.82 17.76
#